data_AF-D7B877-F1
#
_entry.id   AF-D7B877-F1
#
_cell.length_a   1.000
_cell.length_b   1.000
_cell.length_c   1.000
_cell.angle_alpha   90.00
_cell.angle_beta   90.00
_cell.angle_gamma   90.00
#
_symmetry.space_group_name_H-M   'P 1'
#
loop_
_entity.id
_entity.type
_entity.pdbx_description
1 polymer ?
#
loop_
_entity_poly.entity_id
_entity_poly.type
_entity_poly.pdbx_seq_one_letter_code
_entity_poly.pdbx_strand_id
1 'polypeptide(L)'
;MGPPPGGMPPGGPPPGQFGPPPPPRPPRLGLFSSPSALRTSLLNASGMGAGYVYLRQWPFFAAALIITLGLLVTAAVLGAADNLLLWASILVAWFAAAAVHGLFAGRARDERLLGGGEQPSKRALPLLTAAGLALALMATLTGVWQAGEWRLRVADAAHARGECATSEAVAAYGSVEDLFQLSFSPSLMSRARAGAEACALLDLAQSDVAEEAYAQALDSYAAYFEHPAARWEDTDGEVADIHLSYAADLVASAEEDFDGEVTDGYRESMRRAHEIYTVIPADYEGTEAAGQVPTALTELYDTGTAEYAAENWCAGFDQIDMFSDLAWDTVPEVAERITTERPDAAFNCGWDSVDGGSLDTADEMVALLEAEYPDHETDEVERMVTHIGAGRIEERMDAMTSLGEVDFAPAPTGSSGSDKSVLEITNNTPYEMQFLYVGPDAVHEEIITPACEDCEVYSSPPSGNSCFDDGDVMRVELEPGEYRVLLTSKDSLFGAAPLHGTVDLSGGDLYESCYFVTE
;
A
#
# COMPACT_ATOMS: atom_id res chain seq x y z
N MET A 1 -127.85 87.35 -11.78
CA MET A 1 -126.81 87.07 -12.79
C MET A 1 -125.80 86.13 -12.11
N GLY A 2 -125.84 84.79 -12.11
CA GLY A 2 -126.42 83.76 -12.97
C GLY A 2 -125.55 83.55 -14.22
N PRO A 3 -125.16 82.31 -14.62
CA PRO A 3 -124.85 81.03 -13.93
C PRO A 3 -123.45 80.52 -14.47
N PRO A 4 -123.06 79.22 -14.61
CA PRO A 4 -123.61 77.92 -14.15
C PRO A 4 -122.58 76.97 -13.47
N PRO A 5 -123.04 75.79 -13.00
CA PRO A 5 -122.27 74.75 -12.33
C PRO A 5 -121.78 73.65 -13.31
N GLY A 6 -120.88 72.75 -12.88
CA GLY A 6 -120.62 71.54 -13.65
C GLY A 6 -119.52 70.61 -13.13
N GLY A 7 -119.91 69.37 -12.77
CA GLY A 7 -119.16 68.16 -13.14
C GLY A 7 -118.27 67.48 -12.08
N MET A 8 -118.80 66.47 -11.38
CA MET A 8 -118.14 65.15 -11.25
C MET A 8 -118.61 64.29 -12.45
N PRO A 9 -117.98 63.17 -12.92
CA PRO A 9 -117.05 62.18 -12.31
C PRO A 9 -115.93 61.74 -13.33
N PRO A 10 -115.31 60.52 -13.44
CA PRO A 10 -115.27 59.27 -12.64
C PRO A 10 -113.83 58.76 -12.30
N GLY A 11 -113.74 57.60 -11.62
CA GLY A 11 -112.54 57.10 -10.93
C GLY A 11 -111.37 56.54 -11.77
N GLY A 12 -110.23 56.41 -11.08
CA GLY A 12 -109.00 55.72 -11.50
C GLY A 12 -108.31 55.06 -10.28
N PRO A 13 -107.48 54.02 -10.48
CA PRO A 13 -107.21 52.93 -9.54
C PRO A 13 -106.14 53.25 -8.47
N PRO A 14 -106.07 52.51 -7.34
CA PRO A 14 -104.90 52.51 -6.46
C PRO A 14 -103.85 51.52 -7.03
N PRO A 15 -102.62 51.39 -6.53
CA PRO A 15 -101.70 52.27 -5.80
C PRO A 15 -100.35 52.39 -6.54
N GLY A 16 -99.39 53.13 -5.99
CA GLY A 16 -98.00 53.18 -6.49
C GLY A 16 -97.04 53.74 -5.45
N GLN A 17 -96.67 52.91 -4.48
CA GLN A 17 -95.68 53.22 -3.44
C GLN A 17 -94.27 53.21 -4.07
N PHE A 18 -93.79 54.36 -4.55
CA PHE A 18 -92.39 54.55 -4.91
C PHE A 18 -91.59 54.76 -3.62
N GLY A 19 -90.90 53.73 -3.15
CA GLY A 19 -89.82 53.89 -2.18
C GLY A 19 -88.68 54.75 -2.77
N PRO A 20 -87.87 55.42 -1.93
CA PRO A 20 -86.74 56.23 -2.39
C PRO A 20 -85.81 55.39 -3.27
N PRO A 21 -85.16 56.00 -4.29
CA PRO A 21 -84.24 55.29 -5.16
C PRO A 21 -83.15 54.60 -4.33
N PRO A 22 -82.73 53.38 -4.69
CA PRO A 22 -81.65 52.71 -3.99
C PRO A 22 -80.40 53.61 -4.04
N PRO A 23 -79.62 53.67 -2.94
CA PRO A 23 -78.41 54.47 -2.91
C PRO A 23 -77.51 54.10 -4.10
N PRO A 24 -76.82 55.08 -4.72
CA PRO A 24 -75.95 54.82 -5.86
C PRO A 24 -74.93 53.75 -5.46
N ARG A 25 -74.81 52.70 -6.28
CA ARG A 25 -73.81 51.67 -6.06
C ARG A 25 -72.43 52.35 -6.06
N PRO A 26 -71.56 52.04 -5.09
CA PRO A 26 -70.24 52.64 -5.05
C PRO A 26 -69.50 52.34 -6.37
N PRO A 27 -68.70 53.30 -6.87
CA PRO A 27 -67.99 53.13 -8.12
C PRO A 27 -67.04 51.93 -8.01
N ARG A 28 -67.23 50.93 -8.89
CA ARG A 28 -66.30 49.81 -9.01
C ARG A 28 -65.04 50.30 -9.71
N LEU A 29 -63.91 50.24 -9.02
CA LEU A 29 -62.61 50.56 -9.63
C LEU A 29 -62.17 49.41 -10.55
N GLY A 30 -61.07 49.58 -11.29
CA GLY A 30 -60.34 48.47 -11.93
C GLY A 30 -59.34 47.89 -10.95
N LEU A 31 -58.91 46.64 -11.12
CA LEU A 31 -57.97 45.98 -10.20
C LEU A 31 -56.65 46.75 -10.08
N PHE A 32 -56.15 47.29 -11.20
CA PHE A 32 -54.90 48.04 -11.29
C PHE A 32 -55.09 49.57 -11.26
N SER A 33 -56.32 50.07 -11.26
CA SER A 33 -56.57 51.52 -11.19
C SER A 33 -56.71 52.05 -9.76
N SER A 34 -56.75 51.15 -8.76
CA SER A 34 -56.70 51.53 -7.34
C SER A 34 -55.25 51.79 -6.90
N PRO A 35 -54.92 53.01 -6.43
CA PRO A 35 -53.58 53.31 -5.90
C PRO A 35 -53.23 52.46 -4.68
N SER A 36 -54.20 52.18 -3.80
CA SER A 36 -53.97 51.34 -2.62
C SER A 36 -53.76 49.88 -2.99
N ALA A 37 -54.45 49.36 -4.02
CA ALA A 37 -54.23 48.01 -4.54
C ALA A 37 -52.79 47.80 -5.01
N LEU A 38 -52.28 48.67 -5.90
CA LEU A 38 -50.92 48.56 -6.44
C LEU A 38 -49.86 48.63 -5.33
N ARG A 39 -50.00 49.57 -4.39
CA ARG A 39 -49.06 49.73 -3.27
C ARG A 39 -49.07 48.54 -2.33
N THR A 40 -50.25 48.04 -1.98
CA THR A 40 -50.39 46.88 -1.08
C THR A 40 -49.81 45.63 -1.75
N SER A 41 -50.07 45.46 -3.04
CA SER A 41 -49.52 44.36 -3.85
C SER A 41 -47.99 44.38 -3.87
N LEU A 42 -47.39 45.53 -4.21
CA LEU A 42 -45.94 45.69 -4.24
C LEU A 42 -45.29 45.51 -2.85
N LEU A 43 -45.93 46.02 -1.80
CA LEU A 43 -45.45 45.81 -0.43
C LEU A 43 -45.54 44.34 -0.01
N ASN A 44 -46.59 43.61 -0.41
CA ASN A 44 -46.73 42.19 -0.11
C ASN A 44 -45.82 41.30 -0.98
N ALA A 45 -45.45 41.75 -2.18
CA ALA A 45 -44.47 41.06 -3.02
C ALA A 45 -43.08 40.94 -2.37
N SER A 46 -42.79 41.75 -1.34
CA SER A 46 -41.57 41.61 -0.52
C SER A 46 -41.57 40.35 0.38
N GLY A 47 -42.69 39.62 0.46
CA GLY A 47 -42.83 38.44 1.32
C GLY A 47 -43.06 38.75 2.81
N MET A 48 -42.88 40.00 3.25
CA MET A 48 -43.04 40.40 4.66
C MET A 48 -44.48 40.76 5.06
N GLY A 49 -45.43 40.78 4.11
CA GLY A 49 -46.81 41.18 4.39
C GLY A 49 -46.99 42.67 4.72
N ALA A 50 -46.02 43.53 4.38
CA ALA A 50 -46.02 44.96 4.71
C ALA A 50 -47.24 45.73 4.15
N GLY A 51 -47.87 45.22 3.08
CA GLY A 51 -49.10 45.78 2.53
C GLY A 51 -50.27 45.67 3.51
N TYR A 52 -50.34 44.60 4.30
CA TYR A 52 -51.37 44.45 5.33
C TYR A 52 -51.17 45.44 6.47
N VAL A 53 -49.92 45.78 6.82
CA VAL A 53 -49.62 46.84 7.80
C VAL A 53 -50.06 48.20 7.26
N TYR A 54 -49.75 48.51 5.99
CA TYR A 54 -50.25 49.72 5.30
C TYR A 54 -51.80 49.77 5.33
N LEU A 55 -52.45 48.61 5.18
CA LEU A 55 -53.89 48.50 5.28
C LEU A 55 -54.45 48.51 6.70
N ARG A 56 -53.60 48.44 7.74
CA ARG A 56 -53.94 48.20 9.16
C ARG A 56 -54.72 46.90 9.40
N GLN A 57 -54.47 45.90 8.58
CA GLN A 57 -55.07 44.57 8.63
C GLN A 57 -54.17 43.60 9.40
N TRP A 58 -54.05 43.81 10.71
CA TRP A 58 -53.14 43.06 11.59
C TRP A 58 -53.28 41.53 11.54
N PRO A 59 -54.49 40.93 11.46
CA PRO A 59 -54.61 39.47 11.38
C PRO A 59 -53.97 38.90 10.10
N PHE A 60 -54.14 39.58 8.97
CA PHE A 60 -53.54 39.16 7.69
C PHE A 60 -52.03 39.37 7.68
N PHE A 61 -51.54 40.43 8.33
CA PHE A 61 -50.10 40.62 8.54
C PHE A 61 -49.50 39.48 9.36
N ALA A 62 -50.10 39.14 10.50
CA ALA A 62 -49.62 38.07 11.37
C ALA A 62 -49.64 36.71 10.65
N ALA A 63 -50.72 36.39 9.94
CA ALA A 63 -50.81 35.16 9.15
C ALA A 63 -49.75 35.11 8.04
N ALA A 64 -49.55 36.21 7.31
CA ALA A 64 -48.55 36.28 6.24
C ALA A 64 -47.12 36.10 6.79
N LEU A 65 -46.81 36.72 7.93
CA LEU A 65 -45.52 36.59 8.58
C LEU A 65 -45.26 35.16 9.08
N ILE A 66 -46.24 34.53 9.72
CA ILE A 66 -46.14 33.14 10.20
C ILE A 66 -45.89 32.19 9.02
N ILE A 67 -46.60 32.35 7.91
CA ILE A 67 -46.42 31.50 6.73
C ILE A 67 -45.04 31.72 6.11
N THR A 68 -44.60 32.98 5.94
CA THR A 68 -43.26 33.26 5.39
C THR A 68 -42.16 32.70 6.28
N LEU A 69 -42.22 32.91 7.60
CA LEU A 69 -41.25 32.35 8.54
C LEU A 69 -41.28 30.82 8.54
N GLY A 70 -42.47 30.23 8.55
CA GLY A 70 -42.65 28.78 8.47
C GLY A 70 -42.01 28.21 7.19
N LEU A 71 -42.29 28.81 6.03
CA LEU A 71 -41.69 28.39 4.76
C LEU A 71 -40.17 28.51 4.76
N LEU A 72 -39.61 29.59 5.31
CA LEU A 72 -38.15 29.77 5.39
C LEU A 72 -37.51 28.75 6.34
N VAL A 73 -38.09 28.51 7.52
CA VAL A 73 -37.60 27.50 8.45
C VAL A 73 -37.68 26.11 7.84
N THR A 74 -38.80 25.76 7.21
CA THR A 74 -38.95 24.47 6.52
C THR A 74 -37.96 24.35 5.35
N ALA A 75 -37.74 25.42 4.59
CA ALA A 75 -36.74 25.43 3.52
C ALA A 75 -35.34 25.18 4.07
N ALA A 76 -34.95 25.85 5.16
CA ALA A 76 -33.66 25.64 5.80
C ALA A 76 -33.50 24.19 6.28
N VAL A 77 -34.50 23.63 6.96
CA VAL A 77 -34.46 22.26 7.51
C VAL A 77 -34.48 21.19 6.41
N LEU A 78 -35.16 21.43 5.30
CA LEU A 78 -35.29 20.48 4.19
C LEU A 78 -34.29 20.74 3.04
N GLY A 79 -33.21 21.47 3.29
CA GLY A 79 -32.13 21.68 2.32
C GLY A 79 -32.51 22.59 1.16
N ALA A 80 -32.74 23.88 1.43
CA ALA A 80 -33.14 24.86 0.42
C ALA A 80 -32.12 25.01 -0.72
N ALA A 81 -30.84 24.88 -0.40
CA ALA A 81 -29.76 24.99 -1.37
C ALA A 81 -29.72 23.79 -2.32
N ASP A 82 -30.03 22.58 -1.86
CA ASP A 82 -30.07 21.37 -2.69
C ASP A 82 -31.31 21.33 -3.59
N ASN A 83 -32.42 21.91 -3.12
CA ASN A 83 -33.71 21.91 -3.81
C ASN A 83 -34.11 23.32 -4.27
N LEU A 84 -33.15 24.06 -4.85
CA LEU A 84 -33.30 25.47 -5.22
C LEU A 84 -34.58 25.74 -6.02
N LEU A 85 -34.83 24.98 -7.09
CA LEU A 85 -35.98 25.19 -7.98
C LEU A 85 -37.32 24.96 -7.27
N LEU A 86 -37.38 23.98 -6.36
CA LEU A 86 -38.58 23.69 -5.57
C LEU A 86 -38.87 24.82 -4.59
N TRP A 87 -37.89 25.20 -3.78
CA TRP A 87 -38.11 26.23 -2.75
C TRP A 87 -38.29 27.62 -3.34
N ALA A 88 -37.56 27.96 -4.40
CA ALA A 88 -37.76 29.21 -5.12
C ALA A 88 -39.17 29.28 -5.72
N SER A 89 -39.67 28.21 -6.33
CA SER A 89 -41.03 28.20 -6.90
C SER A 89 -42.13 28.28 -5.84
N ILE A 90 -41.98 27.58 -4.70
CA ILE A 90 -42.91 27.68 -3.56
C ILE A 90 -42.95 29.10 -3.00
N LEU A 91 -41.79 29.72 -2.76
CA LEU A 91 -41.70 31.09 -2.23
C LEU A 91 -42.26 32.12 -3.23
N VAL A 92 -41.93 31.99 -4.51
CA VAL A 92 -42.48 32.86 -5.58
C VAL A 92 -43.99 32.72 -5.67
N ALA A 93 -44.53 31.49 -5.63
CA ALA A 93 -45.97 31.26 -5.65
C ALA A 93 -46.66 31.88 -4.43
N TRP A 94 -46.07 31.75 -3.24
CA TRP A 94 -46.56 32.37 -2.02
C TRP A 94 -46.55 33.90 -2.10
N PHE A 95 -45.45 34.51 -2.55
CA PHE A 95 -45.34 35.96 -2.69
C PHE A 95 -46.30 36.49 -3.76
N ALA A 96 -46.49 35.77 -4.86
CA ALA A 96 -47.48 36.10 -5.87
C ALA A 96 -48.91 36.03 -5.31
N ALA A 97 -49.25 34.99 -4.54
CA ALA A 97 -50.55 34.88 -3.88
C ALA A 97 -50.81 36.05 -2.90
N ALA A 98 -49.81 36.40 -2.08
CA ALA A 98 -49.91 37.53 -1.14
C ALA A 98 -50.02 38.88 -1.86
N ALA A 99 -49.33 39.06 -2.99
CA ALA A 99 -49.41 40.26 -3.83
C ALA A 99 -50.76 40.38 -4.52
N VAL A 100 -51.31 39.27 -5.06
CA VAL A 100 -52.64 39.21 -5.69
C VAL A 100 -53.72 39.49 -4.66
N HIS A 101 -53.65 38.87 -3.48
CA HIS A 101 -54.58 39.17 -2.38
C HIS A 101 -54.48 40.64 -1.94
N GLY A 102 -53.28 41.20 -1.92
CA GLY A 102 -53.04 42.63 -1.69
C GLY A 102 -53.74 43.55 -2.70
N LEU A 103 -53.81 43.18 -3.98
CA LEU A 103 -54.57 43.93 -4.99
C LEU A 103 -56.06 43.99 -4.64
N PHE A 104 -56.66 42.85 -4.30
CA PHE A 104 -58.08 42.78 -3.92
C PHE A 104 -58.36 43.54 -2.62
N ALA A 105 -57.53 43.35 -1.60
CA ALA A 105 -57.68 44.01 -0.30
C ALA A 105 -57.54 45.54 -0.39
N GLY A 106 -56.55 46.03 -1.15
CA GLY A 106 -56.34 47.46 -1.35
C GLY A 106 -57.46 48.10 -2.16
N ARG A 107 -57.95 47.42 -3.22
CA ARG A 107 -59.10 47.86 -4.00
C ARG A 107 -60.35 47.98 -3.13
N ALA A 108 -60.66 46.95 -2.34
CA ALA A 108 -61.84 46.94 -1.47
C ALA A 108 -61.80 48.06 -0.42
N ARG A 109 -60.61 48.52 -0.01
CA ARG A 109 -60.45 49.70 0.86
C ARG A 109 -60.76 50.99 0.11
N ASP A 110 -60.19 51.20 -1.08
CA ASP A 110 -60.43 52.41 -1.87
C ASP A 110 -61.91 52.56 -2.26
N GLU A 111 -62.59 51.45 -2.60
CA GLU A 111 -64.03 51.45 -2.88
C GLU A 111 -64.87 51.86 -1.65
N ARG A 112 -64.47 51.45 -0.45
CA ARG A 112 -65.12 51.88 0.81
C ARG A 112 -64.88 53.36 1.09
N LEU A 113 -63.67 53.86 0.86
CA LEU A 113 -63.33 55.28 1.05
C LEU A 113 -64.13 56.16 0.09
N LEU A 114 -64.18 55.81 -1.20
CA LEU A 114 -64.96 56.52 -2.21
C LEU A 114 -66.46 56.47 -1.92
N GLY A 115 -66.97 55.33 -1.45
CA GLY A 115 -68.36 55.20 -0.99
C GLY A 115 -68.70 56.08 0.21
N GLY A 116 -67.71 56.43 1.03
CA GLY A 116 -67.82 57.38 2.14
C GLY A 116 -67.52 58.84 1.77
N GLY A 117 -67.19 59.15 0.51
CA GLY A 117 -66.85 60.49 0.04
C GLY A 117 -65.40 60.93 0.25
N GLU A 118 -64.52 60.04 0.70
CA GLU A 118 -63.09 60.30 0.88
C GLU A 118 -62.27 59.95 -0.37
N GLN A 119 -61.18 60.70 -0.61
CA GLN A 119 -60.25 60.39 -1.71
C GLN A 119 -59.07 59.54 -1.25
N PRO A 120 -58.67 58.52 -2.04
CA PRO A 120 -57.49 57.74 -1.75
C PRO A 120 -56.21 58.58 -1.80
N SER A 121 -55.32 58.35 -0.83
CA SER A 121 -54.03 59.02 -0.72
C SER A 121 -53.17 58.85 -1.97
N LYS A 122 -52.60 59.94 -2.50
CA LYS A 122 -51.66 59.91 -3.64
C LYS A 122 -50.17 59.86 -3.25
N ARG A 123 -49.85 59.72 -1.95
CA ARG A 123 -48.45 59.75 -1.48
C ARG A 123 -47.63 58.57 -2.02
N ALA A 124 -46.45 58.84 -2.57
CA ALA A 124 -45.53 57.83 -3.12
C ALA A 124 -44.73 57.06 -2.06
N LEU A 125 -44.75 57.50 -0.80
CA LEU A 125 -44.01 56.91 0.32
C LEU A 125 -44.10 55.36 0.41
N PRO A 126 -45.27 54.71 0.19
CA PRO A 126 -45.38 53.24 0.25
C PRO A 126 -44.58 52.49 -0.84
N LEU A 127 -44.36 53.13 -1.98
CA LEU A 127 -43.53 52.57 -3.06
C LEU A 127 -42.05 52.62 -2.70
N LEU A 128 -41.60 53.73 -2.11
CA LEU A 128 -40.23 53.86 -1.59
C LEU A 128 -39.97 52.84 -0.47
N THR A 129 -40.95 52.58 0.41
CA THR A 129 -40.81 51.53 1.42
C THR A 129 -40.76 50.13 0.79
N ALA A 130 -41.54 49.85 -0.26
CA ALA A 130 -41.46 48.56 -0.95
C ALA A 130 -40.08 48.34 -1.61
N ALA A 131 -39.56 49.38 -2.29
CA ALA A 131 -38.21 49.36 -2.85
C ALA A 131 -37.15 49.17 -1.75
N GLY A 132 -37.27 49.89 -0.63
CA GLY A 132 -36.38 49.73 0.52
C GLY A 132 -36.40 48.32 1.11
N LEU A 133 -37.58 47.69 1.22
CA LEU A 133 -37.71 46.31 1.70
C LEU A 133 -37.10 45.29 0.73
N ALA A 134 -37.27 45.50 -0.58
CA ALA A 134 -36.65 44.65 -1.59
C ALA A 134 -35.11 44.74 -1.55
N LEU A 135 -34.57 45.95 -1.41
CA LEU A 135 -33.14 46.17 -1.23
C LEU A 135 -32.62 45.55 0.07
N ALA A 136 -33.37 45.68 1.17
CA ALA A 136 -33.02 45.05 2.44
C ALA A 136 -33.00 43.52 2.32
N LEU A 137 -33.98 42.90 1.66
CA LEU A 137 -34.01 41.45 1.42
C LEU A 137 -32.80 41.00 0.59
N MET A 138 -32.51 41.70 -0.50
CA MET A 138 -31.33 41.41 -1.34
C MET A 138 -30.03 41.55 -0.55
N ALA A 139 -29.89 42.59 0.28
CA ALA A 139 -28.73 42.79 1.14
C ALA A 139 -28.60 41.67 2.18
N THR A 140 -29.70 41.21 2.79
CA THR A 140 -29.70 40.09 3.73
C THR A 140 -29.30 38.79 3.06
N LEU A 141 -29.88 38.45 1.89
CA LEU A 141 -29.52 37.23 1.14
C LEU A 141 -28.04 37.26 0.71
N THR A 142 -27.57 38.41 0.22
CA THR A 142 -26.15 38.61 -0.12
C THR A 142 -25.26 38.49 1.11
N GLY A 143 -25.69 39.01 2.27
CA GLY A 143 -24.97 38.90 3.53
C GLY A 143 -24.86 37.45 4.03
N VAL A 144 -25.95 36.67 3.95
CA VAL A 144 -25.94 35.23 4.28
C VAL A 144 -25.00 34.48 3.35
N TRP A 145 -25.07 34.74 2.04
CA TRP A 145 -24.15 34.12 1.08
C TRP A 145 -22.68 34.51 1.34
N GLN A 146 -22.38 35.80 1.55
CA GLN A 146 -21.02 36.26 1.86
C GLN A 146 -20.47 35.68 3.16
N ALA A 147 -21.31 35.53 4.19
CA ALA A 147 -20.94 34.89 5.44
C ALA A 147 -20.65 33.39 5.24
N GLY A 148 -21.42 32.70 4.40
CA GLY A 148 -21.16 31.32 4.00
C GLY A 148 -19.83 31.17 3.26
N GLU A 149 -19.53 32.03 2.28
CA GLU A 149 -18.25 32.04 1.56
C GLU A 149 -17.06 32.37 2.48
N TRP A 150 -17.26 33.25 3.47
CA TRP A 150 -16.23 33.52 4.46
C TRP A 150 -15.99 32.28 5.33
N ARG A 151 -17.05 31.62 5.79
CA ARG A 151 -16.91 30.40 6.61
C ARG A 151 -16.25 29.26 5.84
N LEU A 152 -16.59 29.10 4.55
CA LEU A 152 -15.93 28.13 3.67
C LEU A 152 -14.43 28.42 3.52
N ARG A 153 -14.04 29.69 3.36
CA ARG A 153 -12.61 30.05 3.31
C ARG A 153 -11.86 29.77 4.61
N VAL A 154 -12.52 29.91 5.76
CA VAL A 154 -11.93 29.51 7.04
C VAL A 154 -11.74 28.00 7.10
N ALA A 155 -12.71 27.22 6.62
CA ALA A 155 -12.59 25.76 6.52
C ALA A 155 -11.45 25.35 5.57
N ASP A 156 -11.41 25.92 4.35
CA ASP A 156 -10.35 25.69 3.37
C ASP A 156 -8.97 26.04 3.93
N ALA A 157 -8.85 27.12 4.72
CA ALA A 157 -7.59 27.51 5.32
C ALA A 157 -7.13 26.55 6.41
N ALA A 158 -8.04 25.99 7.21
CA ALA A 158 -7.72 24.96 8.21
C ALA A 158 -7.32 23.65 7.52
N HIS A 159 -8.07 23.24 6.50
CA HIS A 159 -7.76 22.07 5.68
C HIS A 159 -6.37 22.20 5.02
N ALA A 160 -6.03 23.36 4.48
CA ALA A 160 -4.70 23.60 3.90
C ALA A 160 -3.54 23.52 4.91
N ARG A 161 -3.82 23.60 6.22
CA ARG A 161 -2.83 23.39 7.30
C ARG A 161 -2.79 21.94 7.80
N GLY A 162 -3.55 21.04 7.20
CA GLY A 162 -3.65 19.64 7.66
C GLY A 162 -4.50 19.47 8.92
N GLU A 163 -5.25 20.49 9.35
CA GLU A 163 -6.09 20.47 10.57
C GLU A 163 -7.43 19.74 10.32
N CYS A 164 -7.33 18.54 9.76
CA CYS A 164 -8.45 17.63 9.55
C CYS A 164 -8.66 16.72 10.76
N ALA A 165 -7.57 16.31 11.40
CA ALA A 165 -7.60 15.58 12.65
C ALA A 165 -8.27 16.38 13.77
N THR A 166 -9.28 15.77 14.40
CA THR A 166 -10.12 16.38 15.44
C THR A 166 -10.87 17.67 15.02
N SER A 167 -11.56 17.58 13.88
CA SER A 167 -12.83 18.26 13.60
C SER A 167 -12.85 19.77 13.32
N GLU A 168 -11.78 20.56 13.40
CA GLU A 168 -11.92 22.01 13.17
C GLU A 168 -12.30 22.34 11.71
N ALA A 169 -11.61 21.75 10.73
CA ALA A 169 -11.97 21.91 9.31
C ALA A 169 -13.29 21.22 8.96
N VAL A 170 -13.50 19.96 9.38
CA VAL A 170 -14.74 19.21 9.12
C VAL A 170 -15.96 19.89 9.74
N ALA A 171 -15.87 20.35 11.00
CA ALA A 171 -16.95 21.09 11.64
C ALA A 171 -17.16 22.47 11.00
N ALA A 172 -16.10 23.10 10.48
CA ALA A 172 -16.24 24.32 9.70
C ALA A 172 -17.01 24.08 8.40
N TYR A 173 -16.71 23.02 7.65
CA TYR A 173 -17.47 22.62 6.47
C TYR A 173 -18.92 22.24 6.83
N GLY A 174 -19.14 21.43 7.87
CA GLY A 174 -20.48 21.08 8.36
C GLY A 174 -21.30 22.31 8.77
N SER A 175 -20.68 23.31 9.40
CA SER A 175 -21.36 24.56 9.74
C SER A 175 -21.82 25.36 8.52
N VAL A 176 -21.16 25.21 7.36
CA VAL A 176 -21.62 25.80 6.10
C VAL A 176 -22.95 25.15 5.69
N GLU A 177 -23.06 23.83 5.79
CA GLU A 177 -24.27 23.09 5.47
C GLU A 177 -25.41 23.36 6.44
N ASP A 178 -25.13 23.44 7.75
CA ASP A 178 -26.18 23.59 8.75
C ASP A 178 -26.77 25.01 8.80
N LEU A 179 -25.92 26.04 8.64
CA LEU A 179 -26.30 27.42 8.92
C LEU A 179 -26.66 28.22 7.66
N PHE A 180 -26.20 27.80 6.48
CA PHE A 180 -26.29 28.61 5.26
C PHE A 180 -27.15 28.01 4.15
N GLN A 181 -28.07 27.10 4.48
CA GLN A 181 -29.08 26.57 3.53
C GLN A 181 -29.89 27.68 2.85
N LEU A 182 -30.20 28.75 3.59
CA LEU A 182 -30.94 29.91 3.08
C LEU A 182 -30.12 30.83 2.16
N SER A 183 -28.85 30.52 1.90
CA SER A 183 -28.08 31.17 0.84
C SER A 183 -28.58 30.82 -0.56
N PHE A 184 -29.34 29.71 -0.70
CA PHE A 184 -29.83 29.21 -1.99
C PHE A 184 -28.70 28.97 -3.01
N SER A 185 -27.52 28.57 -2.54
CA SER A 185 -26.32 28.33 -3.37
C SER A 185 -25.95 26.83 -3.37
N PRO A 186 -26.37 26.06 -4.39
CA PRO A 186 -25.99 24.65 -4.51
C PRO A 186 -24.46 24.46 -4.57
N SER A 187 -23.75 25.39 -5.23
CA SER A 187 -22.29 25.36 -5.37
C SER A 187 -21.54 25.61 -4.06
N LEU A 188 -22.15 26.31 -3.09
CA LEU A 188 -21.57 26.49 -1.76
C LEU A 188 -21.64 25.17 -0.99
N MET A 189 -22.80 24.49 -1.01
CA MET A 189 -22.99 23.21 -0.33
C MET A 189 -22.13 22.11 -0.95
N SER A 190 -22.06 22.02 -2.29
CA SER A 190 -21.27 21.00 -2.97
C SER A 190 -19.78 21.12 -2.65
N ARG A 191 -19.24 22.35 -2.59
CA ARG A 191 -17.84 22.59 -2.21
C ARG A 191 -17.59 22.28 -0.74
N ALA A 192 -18.53 22.59 0.15
CA ALA A 192 -18.41 22.26 1.57
C ALA A 192 -18.36 20.74 1.78
N ARG A 193 -19.25 19.98 1.13
CA ARG A 193 -19.27 18.50 1.18
C ARG A 193 -17.99 17.90 0.64
N ALA A 194 -17.58 18.30 -0.56
CA ALA A 194 -16.35 17.80 -1.16
C ALA A 194 -15.11 18.12 -0.28
N GLY A 195 -15.09 19.29 0.36
CA GLY A 195 -14.05 19.64 1.32
C GLY A 195 -14.07 18.77 2.58
N ALA A 196 -15.25 18.47 3.12
CA ALA A 196 -15.40 17.57 4.26
C ALA A 196 -15.00 16.13 3.92
N GLU A 197 -15.37 15.62 2.74
CA GLU A 197 -15.00 14.29 2.23
C GLU A 197 -13.48 14.17 2.07
N ALA A 198 -12.83 15.15 1.43
CA ALA A 198 -11.38 15.18 1.32
C ALA A 198 -10.70 15.18 2.70
N CYS A 199 -11.21 16.00 3.62
CA CYS A 199 -10.65 16.12 4.96
C CYS A 199 -10.81 14.82 5.78
N ALA A 200 -11.87 14.04 5.54
CA ALA A 200 -12.02 12.72 6.14
C ALA A 200 -10.99 11.70 5.60
N LEU A 201 -10.60 11.80 4.33
CA LEU A 201 -9.50 10.98 3.77
C LEU A 201 -8.16 11.35 4.41
N LEU A 202 -7.89 12.64 4.61
CA LEU A 202 -6.66 13.08 5.29
C LEU A 202 -6.61 12.62 6.75
N ASP A 203 -7.72 12.74 7.48
CA ASP A 203 -7.84 12.25 8.86
C ASP A 203 -7.62 10.74 8.95
N LEU A 204 -8.16 9.97 8.00
CA LEU A 204 -7.90 8.54 7.90
C LEU A 204 -6.41 8.25 7.67
N ALA A 205 -5.78 8.92 6.70
CA ALA A 205 -4.36 8.74 6.41
C ALA A 205 -3.48 9.05 7.64
N GLN A 206 -3.75 10.14 8.34
CA GLN A 206 -3.03 10.51 9.57
C GLN A 206 -3.28 9.53 10.72
N SER A 207 -4.49 8.96 10.81
CA SER A 207 -4.80 7.90 11.77
C SER A 207 -4.04 6.61 11.46
N ASP A 208 -3.95 6.22 10.19
CA ASP A 208 -3.19 5.05 9.75
C ASP A 208 -1.69 5.19 10.12
N VAL A 209 -1.11 6.39 9.94
CA VAL A 209 0.26 6.68 10.41
C VAL A 209 0.39 6.53 11.92
N ALA A 210 -0.57 7.05 12.69
CA ALA A 210 -0.54 6.97 14.15
C ALA A 210 -0.69 5.52 14.68
N GLU A 211 -1.25 4.62 13.86
CA GLU A 211 -1.35 3.19 14.13
C GLU A 211 -0.19 2.38 13.54
N GLU A 212 0.85 3.04 13.00
CA GLU A 212 2.02 2.42 12.34
C GLU A 212 1.62 1.56 11.12
N ALA A 213 0.42 1.80 10.57
CA ALA A 213 -0.14 1.10 9.42
C ALA A 213 0.36 1.75 8.10
N TYR A 214 1.68 1.87 7.93
CA TYR A 214 2.27 2.74 6.91
C TYR A 214 1.85 2.44 5.46
N ALA A 215 1.72 1.16 5.10
CA ALA A 215 1.25 0.79 3.76
C ALA A 215 -0.18 1.30 3.50
N GLN A 216 -1.08 1.16 4.49
CA GLN A 216 -2.43 1.69 4.38
C GLN A 216 -2.44 3.23 4.40
N ALA A 217 -1.59 3.85 5.22
CA ALA A 217 -1.46 5.30 5.27
C ALA A 217 -1.08 5.90 3.91
N LEU A 218 -0.12 5.30 3.20
CA LEU A 218 0.30 5.74 1.87
C LEU A 218 -0.83 5.62 0.84
N ASP A 219 -1.62 4.55 0.88
CA ASP A 219 -2.82 4.39 0.04
C ASP A 219 -3.88 5.47 0.37
N SER A 220 -4.11 5.74 1.66
CA SER A 220 -5.02 6.77 2.13
C SER A 220 -4.57 8.18 1.71
N TYR A 221 -3.26 8.48 1.77
CA TYR A 221 -2.69 9.72 1.26
C TYR A 221 -2.82 9.85 -0.26
N ALA A 222 -2.58 8.77 -1.03
CA ALA A 222 -2.80 8.77 -2.47
C ALA A 222 -4.26 9.09 -2.81
N ALA A 223 -5.22 8.44 -2.14
CA ALA A 223 -6.64 8.71 -2.29
C ALA A 223 -7.02 10.16 -1.92
N TYR A 224 -6.38 10.72 -0.89
CA TYR A 224 -6.53 12.12 -0.53
C TYR A 224 -6.06 13.05 -1.65
N PHE A 225 -4.83 12.88 -2.17
CA PHE A 225 -4.26 13.75 -3.20
C PHE A 225 -4.98 13.66 -4.55
N GLU A 226 -5.57 12.52 -4.87
CA GLU A 226 -6.43 12.37 -6.07
C GLU A 226 -7.77 13.11 -5.95
N HIS A 227 -8.21 13.42 -4.73
CA HIS A 227 -9.51 14.02 -4.50
C HIS A 227 -9.56 15.49 -4.99
N PRO A 228 -10.55 15.90 -5.81
CA PRO A 228 -10.59 17.26 -6.41
C PRO A 228 -10.67 18.43 -5.43
N ALA A 229 -10.97 18.14 -4.16
CA ALA A 229 -11.07 19.11 -3.08
C ALA A 229 -9.92 19.00 -2.07
N ALA A 230 -8.86 18.25 -2.36
CA ALA A 230 -7.62 18.25 -1.59
C ALA A 230 -7.03 19.67 -1.54
N ARG A 231 -6.51 20.05 -0.36
CA ARG A 231 -6.01 21.40 -0.08
C ARG A 231 -4.73 21.44 0.72
N TRP A 232 -4.49 20.42 1.55
CA TRP A 232 -3.23 20.23 2.22
C TRP A 232 -2.19 19.86 1.17
N GLU A 233 -1.04 20.51 1.26
CA GLU A 233 0.15 20.23 0.47
C GLU A 233 1.19 19.69 1.44
N ASP A 234 1.91 18.64 1.04
CA ASP A 234 3.00 18.09 1.85
C ASP A 234 4.24 18.98 1.74
N THR A 235 4.20 20.14 2.39
CA THR A 235 5.31 21.12 2.35
C THR A 235 6.45 20.79 3.29
N ASP A 236 6.16 20.03 4.35
CA ASP A 236 7.11 19.73 5.42
C ASP A 236 7.81 18.38 5.19
N GLY A 237 7.37 17.59 4.20
CA GLY A 237 7.96 16.30 3.84
C GLY A 237 7.42 15.13 4.66
N GLU A 238 6.21 15.25 5.21
CA GLU A 238 5.57 14.24 6.05
C GLU A 238 5.40 12.92 5.30
N VAL A 239 5.04 12.95 4.00
CA VAL A 239 4.90 11.72 3.21
C VAL A 239 6.26 11.05 2.98
N ALA A 240 7.32 11.84 2.83
CA ALA A 240 8.68 11.33 2.74
C ALA A 240 9.12 10.65 4.06
N ASP A 241 8.78 11.25 5.21
CA ASP A 241 9.04 10.67 6.54
C ASP A 241 8.24 9.37 6.77
N ILE A 242 7.02 9.26 6.24
CA ILE A 242 6.22 8.03 6.27
C ILE A 242 6.88 6.94 5.43
N HIS A 243 7.35 7.26 4.21
CA HIS A 243 8.11 6.30 3.40
C HIS A 243 9.37 5.83 4.12
N LEU A 244 10.12 6.74 4.76
CA LEU A 244 11.30 6.40 5.53
C LEU A 244 10.97 5.45 6.70
N SER A 245 9.93 5.79 7.47
CA SER A 245 9.45 4.97 8.59
C SER A 245 8.96 3.60 8.14
N TYR A 246 8.25 3.52 7.01
CA TYR A 246 7.76 2.27 6.47
C TYR A 246 8.90 1.33 6.06
N ALA A 247 9.91 1.86 5.39
CA ALA A 247 11.08 1.06 5.02
C ALA A 247 11.83 0.56 6.27
N ALA A 248 11.97 1.38 7.31
CA ALA A 248 12.58 0.96 8.56
C ALA A 248 11.77 -0.12 9.29
N ASP A 249 10.43 -0.01 9.30
CA ASP A 249 9.52 -1.01 9.88
C ASP A 249 9.60 -2.37 9.18
N LEU A 250 9.71 -2.36 7.84
CA LEU A 250 9.94 -3.59 7.06
C LEU A 250 11.24 -4.29 7.45
N VAL A 251 12.33 -3.53 7.65
CA VAL A 251 13.63 -4.07 8.09
C VAL A 251 13.53 -4.65 9.50
N ALA A 252 12.96 -3.88 10.43
CA ALA A 252 12.82 -4.31 11.82
C ALA A 252 11.95 -5.56 11.98
N SER A 253 10.83 -5.63 11.25
CA SER A 253 9.96 -6.80 11.25
C SER A 253 10.64 -8.02 10.64
N ALA A 254 11.36 -7.85 9.54
CA ALA A 254 12.12 -8.93 8.91
C ALA A 254 13.24 -9.47 9.81
N GLU A 255 13.93 -8.58 10.54
CA GLU A 255 14.95 -8.97 11.52
C GLU A 255 14.35 -9.75 12.71
N GLU A 256 13.19 -9.32 13.23
CA GLU A 256 12.50 -10.03 14.32
C GLU A 256 12.11 -11.47 13.93
N ASP A 257 11.69 -11.65 12.68
CA ASP A 257 11.26 -12.94 12.14
C ASP A 257 12.41 -13.82 11.61
N PHE A 258 13.65 -13.31 11.57
CA PHE A 258 14.78 -14.03 11.01
C PHE A 258 15.28 -15.16 11.93
N ASP A 259 15.38 -16.37 11.40
CA ASP A 259 15.77 -17.58 12.14
C ASP A 259 17.12 -18.17 11.71
N GLY A 260 17.88 -17.44 10.89
CA GLY A 260 19.17 -17.86 10.33
C GLY A 260 19.10 -18.22 8.84
N GLU A 261 17.90 -18.30 8.25
CA GLU A 261 17.72 -18.61 6.82
C GLU A 261 17.05 -17.46 6.05
N VAL A 262 17.55 -17.17 4.84
CA VAL A 262 16.97 -16.14 3.97
C VAL A 262 15.72 -16.69 3.26
N THR A 263 14.57 -16.55 3.92
CA THR A 263 13.27 -16.92 3.34
C THR A 263 12.80 -15.94 2.25
N ASP A 264 11.83 -16.36 1.42
CA ASP A 264 11.19 -15.47 0.44
C ASP A 264 10.58 -14.22 1.07
N GLY A 265 10.00 -14.34 2.27
CA GLY A 265 9.40 -13.21 3.00
C GLY A 265 10.45 -12.23 3.52
N TYR A 266 11.54 -12.73 4.10
CA TYR A 266 12.69 -11.90 4.49
C TYR A 266 13.26 -11.16 3.28
N ARG A 267 13.41 -11.89 2.16
CA ARG A 267 13.90 -11.34 0.90
C ARG A 267 13.02 -10.23 0.35
N GLU A 268 11.71 -10.44 0.34
CA GLU A 268 10.74 -9.45 -0.10
C GLU A 268 10.79 -8.19 0.76
N SER A 269 10.81 -8.33 2.09
CA SER A 269 10.85 -7.18 3.02
C SER A 269 12.11 -6.34 2.86
N MET A 270 13.30 -6.95 2.83
CA MET A 270 14.57 -6.23 2.70
C MET A 270 14.69 -5.51 1.34
N ARG A 271 14.30 -6.18 0.25
CA ARG A 271 14.30 -5.57 -1.08
C ARG A 271 13.26 -4.45 -1.19
N ARG A 272 12.09 -4.64 -0.58
CA ARG A 272 11.04 -3.61 -0.57
C ARG A 272 11.48 -2.37 0.22
N ALA A 273 12.18 -2.54 1.33
CA ALA A 273 12.78 -1.45 2.08
C ALA A 273 13.79 -0.68 1.22
N HIS A 274 14.70 -1.39 0.52
CA HIS A 274 15.63 -0.78 -0.44
C HIS A 274 14.91 0.05 -1.51
N GLU A 275 13.89 -0.53 -2.16
CA GLU A 275 13.09 0.18 -3.18
C GLU A 275 12.50 1.48 -2.63
N ILE A 276 11.88 1.45 -1.45
CA ILE A 276 11.29 2.63 -0.83
C ILE A 276 12.37 3.68 -0.53
N TYR A 277 13.49 3.30 0.07
CA TYR A 277 14.59 4.21 0.34
C TYR A 277 15.13 4.89 -0.92
N THR A 278 15.25 4.17 -2.03
CA THR A 278 15.76 4.74 -3.29
C THR A 278 14.81 5.71 -3.99
N VAL A 279 13.50 5.61 -3.74
CA VAL A 279 12.49 6.54 -4.29
C VAL A 279 12.49 7.88 -3.56
N ILE A 280 12.72 7.88 -2.25
CA ILE A 280 12.67 9.10 -1.41
C ILE A 280 13.54 10.26 -1.96
N PRO A 281 14.84 10.10 -2.27
CA PRO A 281 15.65 11.22 -2.75
C PRO A 281 15.27 11.66 -4.17
N ALA A 282 14.61 10.81 -4.95
CA ALA A 282 14.17 11.14 -6.31
C ALA A 282 12.86 11.95 -6.33
N ASP A 283 11.88 11.52 -5.53
CA ASP A 283 10.53 12.10 -5.53
C ASP A 283 10.36 13.22 -4.47
N TYR A 284 11.19 13.21 -3.43
CA TYR A 284 11.12 14.13 -2.28
C TYR A 284 12.43 14.89 -2.04
N GLU A 285 13.05 15.36 -3.12
CA GLU A 285 14.31 16.12 -3.08
C GLU A 285 14.22 17.30 -2.10
N GLY A 286 15.20 17.42 -1.20
CA GLY A 286 15.34 18.53 -0.26
C GLY A 286 14.59 18.38 1.07
N THR A 287 13.87 17.27 1.27
CA THR A 287 13.28 16.90 2.57
C THR A 287 14.33 16.37 3.55
N GLU A 288 14.02 16.37 4.86
CA GLU A 288 14.89 15.78 5.88
C GLU A 288 15.02 14.26 5.69
N ALA A 289 13.93 13.57 5.36
CA ALA A 289 13.93 12.15 4.99
C ALA A 289 14.93 11.83 3.86
N ALA A 290 14.93 12.60 2.77
CA ALA A 290 15.87 12.41 1.67
C ALA A 290 17.35 12.54 2.12
N GLY A 291 17.63 13.38 3.11
CA GLY A 291 18.96 13.50 3.72
C GLY A 291 19.38 12.31 4.58
N GLN A 292 18.42 11.53 5.09
CA GLN A 292 18.66 10.36 5.95
C GLN A 292 18.87 9.06 5.17
N VAL A 293 18.36 8.99 3.94
CA VAL A 293 18.41 7.79 3.07
C VAL A 293 19.80 7.16 2.93
N PRO A 294 20.91 7.90 2.72
CA PRO A 294 22.22 7.26 2.63
C PRO A 294 22.61 6.47 3.89
N THR A 295 22.31 7.03 5.08
CA THR A 295 22.56 6.32 6.34
C THR A 295 21.65 5.10 6.47
N ALA A 296 20.36 5.26 6.17
CA ALA A 296 19.39 4.17 6.24
C ALA A 296 19.69 3.01 5.26
N LEU A 297 20.22 3.29 4.06
CA LEU A 297 20.65 2.26 3.12
C LEU A 297 21.89 1.50 3.60
N THR A 298 22.83 2.18 4.27
CA THR A 298 23.98 1.51 4.88
C THR A 298 23.53 0.61 6.03
N GLU A 299 22.63 1.11 6.90
CA GLU A 299 22.05 0.33 7.99
C GLU A 299 21.24 -0.87 7.49
N LEU A 300 20.46 -0.70 6.41
CA LEU A 300 19.76 -1.80 5.75
C LEU A 300 20.72 -2.92 5.35
N TYR A 301 21.85 -2.58 4.72
CA TYR A 301 22.84 -3.57 4.31
C TYR A 301 23.49 -4.24 5.52
N ASP A 302 23.88 -3.48 6.54
CA ASP A 302 24.51 -4.01 7.75
C ASP A 302 23.57 -4.96 8.53
N THR A 303 22.30 -4.58 8.71
CA THR A 303 21.30 -5.46 9.33
C THR A 303 21.01 -6.67 8.46
N GLY A 304 20.87 -6.46 7.15
CA GLY A 304 20.54 -7.52 6.20
C GLY A 304 21.66 -8.53 5.96
N THR A 305 22.89 -8.24 6.42
CA THR A 305 24.09 -9.09 6.27
C THR A 305 24.73 -9.48 7.60
N ALA A 306 23.94 -9.45 8.69
CA ALA A 306 24.43 -9.74 10.04
C ALA A 306 25.10 -11.12 10.19
N GLU A 307 24.68 -12.12 9.41
CA GLU A 307 25.28 -13.48 9.46
C GLU A 307 26.69 -13.52 8.88
N TYR A 308 26.98 -12.68 7.88
CA TYR A 308 28.34 -12.50 7.38
C TYR A 308 29.25 -11.93 8.47
N ALA A 309 28.79 -10.91 9.21
CA ALA A 309 29.54 -10.35 10.34
C ALA A 309 29.71 -11.34 11.52
N ALA A 310 28.81 -12.33 11.63
CA ALA A 310 28.87 -13.40 12.62
C ALA A 310 29.71 -14.61 12.19
N GLU A 311 30.34 -14.57 11.01
CA GLU A 311 31.10 -15.67 10.41
C GLU A 311 30.24 -16.92 10.11
N ASN A 312 28.92 -16.75 9.96
CA ASN A 312 28.02 -17.80 9.50
C ASN A 312 27.97 -17.76 7.96
N TRP A 313 29.04 -18.22 7.32
CA TRP A 313 29.36 -17.88 5.93
C TRP A 313 28.29 -18.22 4.90
N CYS A 314 27.64 -19.39 5.00
CA CYS A 314 26.61 -19.77 4.03
C CYS A 314 25.35 -18.93 4.15
N ALA A 315 24.88 -18.66 5.37
CA ALA A 315 23.76 -17.74 5.59
C ALA A 315 24.13 -16.30 5.20
N GLY A 316 25.37 -15.88 5.50
CA GLY A 316 25.92 -14.59 5.09
C GLY A 316 26.00 -14.43 3.58
N PHE A 317 26.39 -15.49 2.85
CA PHE A 317 26.39 -15.50 1.39
C PHE A 317 24.98 -15.29 0.83
N ASP A 318 23.98 -16.02 1.32
CA ASP A 318 22.58 -15.86 0.89
C ASP A 318 22.03 -14.45 1.16
N GLN A 319 22.43 -13.87 2.30
CA GLN A 319 22.08 -12.50 2.70
C GLN A 319 22.69 -11.45 1.75
N ILE A 320 23.98 -11.58 1.43
CA ILE A 320 24.66 -10.67 0.49
C ILE A 320 24.10 -10.85 -0.93
N ASP A 321 23.85 -12.08 -1.36
CA ASP A 321 23.37 -12.41 -2.70
C ASP A 321 22.03 -11.74 -3.01
N MET A 322 21.13 -11.67 -2.01
CA MET A 322 19.85 -10.94 -2.10
C MET A 322 20.00 -9.46 -2.47
N PHE A 323 21.12 -8.82 -2.14
CA PHE A 323 21.40 -7.42 -2.42
C PHE A 323 22.23 -7.19 -3.69
N SER A 324 22.77 -8.25 -4.28
CA SER A 324 23.81 -8.18 -5.32
C SER A 324 23.35 -7.58 -6.66
N ASP A 325 22.06 -7.68 -6.97
CA ASP A 325 21.45 -7.17 -8.20
C ASP A 325 20.79 -5.79 -8.01
N LEU A 326 20.84 -5.22 -6.80
CA LEU A 326 20.24 -3.93 -6.49
C LEU A 326 21.14 -2.75 -6.86
N ALA A 327 20.51 -1.60 -7.11
CA ALA A 327 21.21 -0.36 -7.45
C ALA A 327 21.54 0.46 -6.20
N TRP A 328 22.82 0.59 -5.88
CA TRP A 328 23.34 1.29 -4.71
C TRP A 328 23.94 2.67 -5.04
N ASP A 329 23.40 3.36 -6.04
CA ASP A 329 23.95 4.64 -6.54
C ASP A 329 24.05 5.73 -5.45
N THR A 330 23.17 5.68 -4.45
CA THR A 330 23.12 6.62 -3.32
C THR A 330 24.21 6.35 -2.28
N VAL A 331 24.73 5.13 -2.21
CA VAL A 331 25.75 4.66 -1.26
C VAL A 331 26.74 3.72 -1.97
N PRO A 332 27.60 4.25 -2.88
CA PRO A 332 28.49 3.44 -3.69
C PRO A 332 29.46 2.58 -2.85
N GLU A 333 29.74 2.98 -1.62
CA GLU A 333 30.54 2.18 -0.67
C GLU A 333 29.90 0.82 -0.37
N VAL A 334 28.57 0.72 -0.36
CA VAL A 334 27.86 -0.57 -0.18
C VAL A 334 28.04 -1.46 -1.41
N ALA A 335 27.98 -0.90 -2.63
CA ALA A 335 28.28 -1.68 -3.84
C ALA A 335 29.72 -2.23 -3.82
N GLU A 336 30.70 -1.41 -3.42
CA GLU A 336 32.10 -1.85 -3.28
C GLU A 336 32.24 -2.97 -2.24
N ARG A 337 31.53 -2.85 -1.10
CA ARG A 337 31.45 -3.91 -0.09
C ARG A 337 30.87 -5.20 -0.66
N ILE A 338 29.71 -5.17 -1.31
CA ILE A 338 29.10 -6.36 -1.94
C ILE A 338 30.08 -7.05 -2.90
N THR A 339 30.80 -6.29 -3.73
CA THR A 339 31.78 -6.87 -4.67
C THR A 339 32.97 -7.55 -3.98
N THR A 340 33.25 -7.21 -2.74
CA THR A 340 34.33 -7.78 -1.93
C THR A 340 33.82 -8.92 -1.05
N GLU A 341 32.71 -8.69 -0.35
CA GLU A 341 32.14 -9.58 0.67
C GLU A 341 31.43 -10.79 0.03
N ARG A 342 30.81 -10.66 -1.16
CA ARG A 342 30.12 -11.77 -1.83
C ARG A 342 31.06 -12.93 -2.20
N PRO A 343 32.18 -12.73 -2.92
CA PRO A 343 33.10 -13.84 -3.21
C PRO A 343 33.77 -14.39 -1.95
N ASP A 344 34.08 -13.53 -0.97
CA ASP A 344 34.65 -13.96 0.32
C ASP A 344 33.68 -14.86 1.11
N ALA A 345 32.41 -14.49 1.19
CA ALA A 345 31.37 -15.32 1.82
C ALA A 345 31.17 -16.66 1.10
N ALA A 346 31.16 -16.66 -0.24
CA ALA A 346 31.07 -17.88 -1.05
C ALA A 346 32.26 -18.81 -0.81
N PHE A 347 33.48 -18.25 -0.78
CA PHE A 347 34.71 -18.99 -0.52
C PHE A 347 34.70 -19.68 0.85
N ASN A 348 34.37 -18.93 1.90
CA ASN A 348 34.34 -19.49 3.25
C ASN A 348 33.16 -20.46 3.44
N CYS A 349 31.99 -20.20 2.82
CA CYS A 349 30.88 -21.16 2.81
C CYS A 349 31.26 -22.48 2.12
N GLY A 350 32.03 -22.42 1.04
CA GLY A 350 32.55 -23.61 0.36
C GLY A 350 33.40 -24.48 1.29
N TRP A 351 34.32 -23.88 2.05
CA TRP A 351 35.13 -24.61 3.03
C TRP A 351 34.31 -25.15 4.21
N ASP A 352 33.41 -24.36 4.78
CA ASP A 352 32.48 -24.84 5.83
C ASP A 352 31.64 -26.01 5.34
N SER A 353 31.23 -25.99 4.07
CA SER A 353 30.47 -27.06 3.44
C SER A 353 31.30 -28.32 3.26
N VAL A 354 32.58 -28.20 2.88
CA VAL A 354 33.53 -29.31 2.85
C VAL A 354 33.68 -29.93 4.24
N ASP A 355 33.95 -29.12 5.26
CA ASP A 355 34.16 -29.58 6.64
C ASP A 355 32.87 -30.18 7.25
N GLY A 356 31.72 -29.65 6.87
CA GLY A 356 30.39 -30.14 7.25
C GLY A 356 29.91 -31.36 6.47
N GLY A 357 30.64 -31.80 5.45
CA GLY A 357 30.26 -32.91 4.57
C GLY A 357 29.11 -32.59 3.59
N SER A 358 28.79 -31.32 3.39
CA SER A 358 27.78 -30.86 2.42
C SER A 358 28.42 -30.60 1.05
N LEU A 359 28.90 -31.69 0.43
CA LEU A 359 29.75 -31.60 -0.78
C LEU A 359 29.05 -31.00 -2.00
N ASP A 360 27.72 -31.16 -2.12
CA ASP A 360 26.95 -30.55 -3.21
C ASP A 360 26.93 -29.02 -3.08
N THR A 361 26.74 -28.48 -1.86
CA THR A 361 26.82 -27.04 -1.60
C THR A 361 28.22 -26.49 -1.87
N ALA A 362 29.26 -27.24 -1.49
CA ALA A 362 30.64 -26.85 -1.78
C ALA A 362 30.91 -26.76 -3.29
N ASP A 363 30.41 -27.73 -4.07
CA ASP A 363 30.50 -27.69 -5.54
C ASP A 363 29.74 -26.49 -6.14
N GLU A 364 28.58 -26.12 -5.59
CA GLU A 364 27.84 -24.91 -6.01
C GLU A 364 28.67 -23.64 -5.76
N MET A 365 29.33 -23.53 -4.61
CA MET A 365 30.20 -22.39 -4.29
C MET A 365 31.43 -22.33 -5.21
N VAL A 366 32.08 -23.47 -5.47
CA VAL A 366 33.19 -23.54 -6.45
C VAL A 366 32.72 -23.07 -7.83
N ALA A 367 31.60 -23.60 -8.31
CA ALA A 367 31.08 -23.26 -9.63
C ALA A 367 30.78 -21.75 -9.76
N LEU A 368 30.25 -21.14 -8.70
CA LEU A 368 30.05 -19.69 -8.63
C LEU A 368 31.39 -18.93 -8.70
N LEU A 369 32.36 -19.30 -7.86
CA LEU A 369 33.67 -18.65 -7.78
C LEU A 369 34.42 -18.73 -9.12
N GLU A 370 34.45 -19.90 -9.75
CA GLU A 370 35.10 -20.07 -11.07
C GLU A 370 34.40 -19.28 -12.17
N ALA A 371 33.06 -19.19 -12.14
CA ALA A 371 32.28 -18.53 -13.18
C ALA A 371 32.28 -17.00 -13.07
N GLU A 372 32.14 -16.47 -11.86
CA GLU A 372 31.94 -15.04 -11.61
C GLU A 372 33.19 -14.35 -11.05
N TYR A 373 34.06 -15.08 -10.35
CA TYR A 373 35.22 -14.54 -9.62
C TYR A 373 36.52 -15.34 -9.86
N PRO A 374 36.94 -15.56 -11.12
CA PRO A 374 38.03 -16.49 -11.46
C PRO A 374 39.39 -16.13 -10.84
N ASP A 375 39.59 -14.87 -10.44
CA ASP A 375 40.82 -14.36 -9.83
C ASP A 375 40.78 -14.38 -8.27
N HIS A 376 39.65 -14.76 -7.66
CA HIS A 376 39.49 -14.78 -6.19
C HIS A 376 40.00 -16.10 -5.61
N GLU A 377 41.12 -16.05 -4.88
CA GLU A 377 41.71 -17.19 -4.16
C GLU A 377 41.86 -18.46 -5.05
N THR A 378 42.23 -18.30 -6.33
CA THR A 378 42.22 -19.38 -7.35
C THR A 378 42.91 -20.67 -6.88
N ASP A 379 44.11 -20.56 -6.29
CA ASP A 379 44.86 -21.72 -5.80
C ASP A 379 44.11 -22.44 -4.65
N GLU A 380 43.39 -21.70 -3.82
CA GLU A 380 42.59 -22.25 -2.71
C GLU A 380 41.30 -22.90 -3.20
N VAL A 381 40.66 -22.33 -4.23
CA VAL A 381 39.49 -22.93 -4.87
C VAL A 381 39.86 -24.26 -5.53
N GLU A 382 41.01 -24.35 -6.20
CA GLU A 382 41.52 -25.63 -6.72
C GLU A 382 41.78 -26.65 -5.60
N ARG A 383 42.27 -26.20 -4.43
CA ARG A 383 42.39 -27.07 -3.25
C ARG A 383 41.02 -27.52 -2.75
N MET A 384 40.03 -26.63 -2.69
CA MET A 384 38.67 -26.99 -2.30
C MET A 384 38.09 -28.08 -3.20
N VAL A 385 38.25 -27.98 -4.52
CA VAL A 385 37.84 -29.03 -5.49
C VAL A 385 38.49 -30.38 -5.17
N THR A 386 39.78 -30.37 -4.80
CA THR A 386 40.49 -31.58 -4.38
C THR A 386 39.87 -32.19 -3.12
N HIS A 387 39.51 -31.36 -2.13
CA HIS A 387 38.86 -31.82 -0.90
C HIS A 387 37.43 -32.34 -1.14
N ILE A 388 36.66 -31.69 -2.03
CA ILE A 388 35.33 -32.18 -2.44
C ILE A 388 35.45 -33.56 -3.08
N GLY A 389 36.41 -33.73 -4.01
CA GLY A 389 36.66 -35.02 -4.67
C GLY A 389 37.01 -36.13 -3.68
N ALA A 390 37.85 -35.83 -2.68
CA ALA A 390 38.18 -36.76 -1.61
C ALA A 390 36.94 -37.17 -0.82
N GLY A 391 36.13 -36.20 -0.36
CA GLY A 391 34.88 -36.48 0.35
C GLY A 391 33.93 -37.39 -0.44
N ARG A 392 33.80 -37.17 -1.76
CA ARG A 392 32.97 -38.03 -2.64
C ARG A 392 33.51 -39.45 -2.77
N ILE A 393 34.83 -39.64 -2.74
CA ILE A 393 35.44 -40.97 -2.66
C ILE A 393 35.12 -41.60 -1.31
N GLU A 394 35.24 -40.87 -0.20
CA GLU A 394 34.92 -41.39 1.14
C GLU A 394 33.47 -41.81 1.29
N GLU A 395 32.50 -41.00 0.83
CA GLU A 395 31.07 -41.36 0.82
C GLU A 395 30.82 -42.66 0.05
N ARG A 396 31.51 -42.82 -1.09
CA ARG A 396 31.43 -44.05 -1.90
C ARG A 396 32.03 -45.24 -1.14
N MET A 397 33.14 -45.03 -0.44
CA MET A 397 33.74 -46.07 0.39
C MET A 397 32.77 -46.51 1.50
N ASP A 398 32.16 -45.57 2.22
CA ASP A 398 31.16 -45.84 3.27
C ASP A 398 29.93 -46.57 2.73
N ALA A 399 29.45 -46.19 1.54
CA ALA A 399 28.34 -46.87 0.90
C ALA A 399 28.69 -48.35 0.59
N MET A 400 29.91 -48.61 0.11
CA MET A 400 30.38 -49.97 -0.23
C MET A 400 30.60 -50.84 1.02
N THR A 401 31.07 -50.29 2.13
CA THR A 401 31.32 -51.05 3.37
C THR A 401 30.07 -51.27 4.22
N SER A 402 28.96 -50.60 3.93
CA SER A 402 27.71 -50.66 4.69
C SER A 402 27.11 -52.07 4.90
N LEU A 403 27.44 -53.04 4.04
CA LEU A 403 26.94 -54.42 4.08
C LEU A 403 27.94 -55.42 4.71
N GLY A 404 29.11 -54.94 5.13
CA GLY A 404 30.19 -55.73 5.71
C GLY A 404 31.53 -55.42 5.05
N GLU A 405 32.60 -55.51 5.82
CA GLU A 405 33.96 -55.21 5.40
C GLU A 405 34.95 -56.20 6.02
N VAL A 406 36.15 -56.25 5.45
CA VAL A 406 37.30 -56.96 6.01
C VAL A 406 38.43 -55.96 6.17
N ASP A 407 39.07 -55.97 7.34
CA ASP A 407 40.19 -55.07 7.65
C ASP A 407 41.34 -55.25 6.65
N PHE A 408 41.78 -54.14 6.06
CA PHE A 408 42.93 -54.07 5.17
C PHE A 408 44.08 -53.32 5.84
N ALA A 409 45.04 -54.09 6.37
CA ALA A 409 46.23 -53.57 7.02
C ALA A 409 47.50 -54.25 6.45
N PRO A 410 48.00 -53.83 5.28
CA PRO A 410 49.16 -54.43 4.65
C PRO A 410 50.42 -54.17 5.51
N ALA A 411 51.27 -55.20 5.63
CA ALA A 411 52.56 -55.08 6.29
C ALA A 411 53.67 -54.85 5.24
N PRO A 412 54.75 -54.13 5.57
CA PRO A 412 55.85 -53.91 4.65
C PRO A 412 56.54 -55.24 4.31
N THR A 413 56.72 -55.51 3.01
CA THR A 413 57.34 -56.72 2.46
C THR A 413 58.77 -56.47 1.98
N GLY A 414 59.11 -55.22 1.69
CA GLY A 414 60.43 -54.84 1.21
C GLY A 414 60.69 -53.35 1.28
N SER A 415 61.67 -52.88 0.49
CA SER A 415 61.94 -51.46 0.31
C SER A 415 61.46 -51.01 -1.06
N SER A 416 60.83 -49.84 -1.14
CA SER A 416 60.37 -49.22 -2.38
C SER A 416 61.51 -48.74 -3.28
N GLY A 417 62.70 -48.51 -2.71
CA GLY A 417 63.85 -47.95 -3.42
C GLY A 417 63.78 -46.43 -3.63
N SER A 418 62.80 -45.75 -3.05
CA SER A 418 62.64 -44.28 -3.04
C SER A 418 62.34 -43.78 -1.61
N ASP A 419 62.02 -42.50 -1.47
CA ASP A 419 61.47 -41.90 -0.24
C ASP A 419 59.95 -42.06 -0.12
N LYS A 420 59.29 -42.55 -1.18
CA LYS A 420 57.85 -42.81 -1.23
C LYS A 420 57.50 -44.22 -0.74
N SER A 421 56.24 -44.40 -0.35
CA SER A 421 55.66 -45.71 -0.12
C SER A 421 55.16 -46.30 -1.44
N VAL A 422 55.40 -47.59 -1.67
CA VAL A 422 54.91 -48.28 -2.87
C VAL A 422 53.94 -49.36 -2.44
N LEU A 423 52.71 -49.29 -2.94
CA LEU A 423 51.69 -50.32 -2.73
C LEU A 423 51.49 -51.08 -4.04
N GLU A 424 51.74 -52.39 -3.99
CA GLU A 424 51.52 -53.32 -5.09
C GLU A 424 50.42 -54.32 -4.71
N ILE A 425 49.35 -54.35 -5.50
CA ILE A 425 48.25 -55.29 -5.31
C ILE A 425 48.06 -56.09 -6.59
N THR A 426 48.28 -57.40 -6.51
CA THR A 426 48.00 -58.32 -7.63
C THR A 426 46.51 -58.65 -7.64
N ASN A 427 45.82 -58.38 -8.75
CA ASN A 427 44.44 -58.81 -8.94
C ASN A 427 44.40 -60.27 -9.43
N ASN A 428 44.28 -61.21 -8.49
CA ASN A 428 44.10 -62.63 -8.77
C ASN A 428 42.61 -63.02 -8.65
N THR A 429 41.76 -62.29 -9.39
CA THR A 429 40.33 -62.56 -9.47
C THR A 429 39.84 -62.53 -10.93
N PRO A 430 38.76 -63.25 -11.26
CA PRO A 430 38.12 -63.14 -12.57
C PRO A 430 37.30 -61.84 -12.75
N TYR A 431 37.42 -60.87 -11.84
CA TYR A 431 36.66 -59.62 -11.84
C TYR A 431 37.61 -58.41 -11.91
N GLU A 432 37.11 -57.28 -12.40
CA GLU A 432 37.84 -56.01 -12.27
C GLU A 432 37.99 -55.63 -10.80
N MET A 433 39.23 -55.33 -10.40
CA MET A 433 39.55 -54.85 -9.06
C MET A 433 39.54 -53.32 -9.05
N GLN A 434 38.81 -52.76 -8.11
CA GLN A 434 38.70 -51.32 -7.89
C GLN A 434 39.38 -50.97 -6.58
N PHE A 435 40.34 -50.04 -6.64
CA PHE A 435 41.03 -49.49 -5.50
C PHE A 435 40.73 -48.01 -5.37
N LEU A 436 40.21 -47.62 -4.22
CA LEU A 436 39.93 -46.23 -3.84
C LEU A 436 40.86 -45.87 -2.68
N TYR A 437 41.45 -44.67 -2.73
CA TYR A 437 42.17 -44.15 -1.58
C TYR A 437 41.96 -42.65 -1.40
N VAL A 438 42.05 -42.23 -0.15
CA VAL A 438 42.11 -40.83 0.28
C VAL A 438 43.25 -40.70 1.28
N GLY A 439 44.18 -39.81 1.02
CA GLY A 439 45.41 -39.63 1.78
C GLY A 439 45.56 -38.24 2.39
N PRO A 440 46.78 -37.88 2.83
CA PRO A 440 47.10 -36.56 3.35
C PRO A 440 46.73 -35.46 2.34
N ASP A 441 46.28 -34.32 2.85
CA ASP A 441 45.87 -33.16 2.06
C ASP A 441 44.82 -33.50 0.97
N ALA A 442 43.93 -34.46 1.29
CA ALA A 442 42.85 -34.90 0.41
C ALA A 442 43.31 -35.46 -0.96
N VAL A 443 44.58 -35.87 -1.09
CA VAL A 443 45.04 -36.56 -2.31
C VAL A 443 44.29 -37.88 -2.46
N HIS A 444 43.61 -38.06 -3.58
CA HIS A 444 42.71 -39.19 -3.78
C HIS A 444 42.73 -39.67 -5.25
N GLU A 445 42.46 -40.96 -5.46
CA GLU A 445 42.29 -41.52 -6.81
C GLU A 445 41.42 -42.80 -6.77
N GLU A 446 40.84 -43.12 -7.93
CA GLU A 446 40.22 -44.41 -8.21
C GLU A 446 41.04 -45.15 -9.27
N ILE A 447 41.57 -46.31 -8.91
CA ILE A 447 42.37 -47.15 -9.80
C ILE A 447 41.60 -48.43 -10.12
N ILE A 448 41.38 -48.68 -11.41
CA ILE A 448 40.77 -49.93 -11.91
C ILE A 448 41.86 -50.82 -12.49
N THR A 449 41.94 -52.04 -11.98
CA THR A 449 42.85 -53.08 -12.46
C THR A 449 42.04 -54.15 -13.21
N PRO A 450 42.45 -54.53 -14.44
CA PRO A 450 41.69 -55.49 -15.24
C PRO A 450 41.52 -56.84 -14.54
N ALA A 451 40.48 -57.57 -14.93
CA ALA A 451 40.26 -58.94 -14.49
C ALA A 451 41.37 -59.87 -14.97
N CYS A 452 41.77 -60.83 -14.14
CA CYS A 452 42.67 -61.89 -14.55
C CYS A 452 41.87 -62.96 -15.34
N GLU A 453 42.12 -63.05 -16.64
CA GLU A 453 41.37 -63.95 -17.56
C GLU A 453 41.51 -65.44 -17.20
N ASP A 454 42.65 -65.82 -16.63
CA ASP A 454 42.98 -67.20 -16.27
C ASP A 454 42.77 -67.53 -14.77
N CYS A 455 42.30 -66.56 -13.98
CA CYS A 455 42.08 -66.74 -12.54
C CYS A 455 40.66 -67.27 -12.23
N GLU A 456 40.54 -68.02 -11.14
CA GLU A 456 39.28 -68.66 -10.72
C GLU A 456 38.85 -68.17 -9.33
N VAL A 457 37.58 -68.38 -8.98
CA VAL A 457 37.11 -68.21 -7.60
C VAL A 457 37.59 -69.41 -6.76
N TYR A 458 38.26 -69.13 -5.64
CA TYR A 458 38.92 -70.15 -4.84
C TYR A 458 37.97 -70.85 -3.87
N SER A 459 38.02 -72.18 -3.77
CA SER A 459 37.31 -72.92 -2.69
C SER A 459 37.99 -72.79 -1.31
N SER A 460 39.23 -72.32 -1.28
CA SER A 460 40.00 -72.00 -0.07
C SER A 460 41.14 -71.04 -0.41
N PRO A 461 41.60 -70.18 0.52
CA PRO A 461 42.67 -69.21 0.23
C PRO A 461 43.90 -69.83 -0.45
N PRO A 462 44.49 -69.17 -1.48
CA PRO A 462 45.69 -69.66 -2.16
C PRO A 462 46.87 -69.78 -1.18
N SER A 463 47.73 -70.77 -1.40
CA SER A 463 48.84 -71.08 -0.49
C SER A 463 50.19 -70.65 -1.07
N GLY A 464 51.00 -69.92 -0.30
CA GLY A 464 52.33 -69.49 -0.73
C GLY A 464 52.25 -68.35 -1.75
N ASN A 465 53.11 -68.38 -2.77
CA ASN A 465 53.23 -67.30 -3.76
C ASN A 465 52.26 -67.43 -4.95
N SER A 466 51.41 -68.48 -5.00
CA SER A 466 50.56 -68.76 -6.16
C SER A 466 49.59 -67.64 -6.51
N CYS A 467 49.29 -66.75 -5.57
CA CYS A 467 48.44 -65.58 -5.78
C CYS A 467 49.16 -64.45 -6.55
N PHE A 468 50.50 -64.37 -6.41
CA PHE A 468 51.34 -63.36 -7.05
C PHE A 468 51.90 -63.81 -8.41
N ASP A 469 51.76 -65.09 -8.74
CA ASP A 469 52.32 -65.68 -9.97
C ASP A 469 51.45 -65.36 -11.21
N ASP A 470 50.16 -65.08 -11.01
CA ASP A 470 49.16 -64.81 -12.05
C ASP A 470 48.33 -63.55 -11.71
N GLY A 471 47.92 -62.79 -12.72
CA GLY A 471 47.09 -61.59 -12.59
C GLY A 471 47.82 -60.27 -12.87
N ASP A 472 47.04 -59.20 -13.09
CA ASP A 472 47.59 -57.86 -13.31
C ASP A 472 47.93 -57.20 -11.97
N VAL A 473 49.07 -56.50 -11.93
CA VAL A 473 49.55 -55.81 -10.72
C VAL A 473 49.20 -54.33 -10.80
N MET A 474 48.40 -53.88 -9.84
CA MET A 474 48.26 -52.47 -9.54
C MET A 474 49.48 -52.01 -8.75
N ARG A 475 50.12 -50.93 -9.20
CA ARG A 475 51.23 -50.29 -8.50
C ARG A 475 50.95 -48.80 -8.35
N VAL A 476 50.95 -48.33 -7.10
CA VAL A 476 50.80 -46.90 -6.78
C VAL A 476 51.96 -46.43 -5.90
N GLU A 477 52.48 -45.24 -6.19
CA GLU A 477 53.52 -44.58 -5.39
C GLU A 477 52.88 -43.43 -4.60
N LEU A 478 52.90 -43.54 -3.29
CA LEU A 478 52.21 -42.64 -2.37
C LEU A 478 53.23 -41.91 -1.49
N GLU A 479 52.93 -40.68 -1.12
CA GLU A 479 53.71 -39.96 -0.11
C GLU A 479 53.54 -40.65 1.25
N PRO A 480 54.51 -40.54 2.17
CA PRO A 480 54.35 -41.11 3.50
C PRO A 480 53.20 -40.44 4.26
N GLY A 481 52.34 -41.23 4.90
CA GLY A 481 51.23 -40.70 5.67
C GLY A 481 50.10 -41.71 5.88
N GLU A 482 49.02 -41.21 6.47
CA GLU A 482 47.80 -41.97 6.73
C GLU A 482 46.90 -41.95 5.50
N TYR A 483 46.48 -43.13 5.05
CA TYR A 483 45.57 -43.31 3.92
C TYR A 483 44.36 -44.12 4.36
N ARG A 484 43.17 -43.63 4.05
CA ARG A 484 41.96 -44.45 4.02
C ARG A 484 41.93 -45.16 2.68
N VAL A 485 41.78 -46.48 2.69
CA VAL A 485 41.81 -47.31 1.47
C VAL A 485 40.63 -48.27 1.42
N LEU A 486 40.17 -48.56 0.20
CA LEU A 486 39.16 -49.56 -0.07
C LEU A 486 39.53 -50.33 -1.33
N LEU A 487 39.45 -51.65 -1.25
CA LEU A 487 39.69 -52.57 -2.34
C LEU A 487 38.48 -53.48 -2.52
N THR A 488 37.91 -53.48 -3.71
CA THR A 488 36.70 -54.25 -4.02
C THR A 488 36.71 -54.78 -5.46
N SER A 489 35.69 -55.54 -5.83
CA SER A 489 35.44 -56.01 -7.19
C SER A 489 34.15 -55.41 -7.75
N LYS A 490 34.19 -54.92 -8.99
CA LYS A 490 33.09 -54.11 -9.58
C LYS A 490 31.88 -54.92 -10.03
N ASP A 491 32.09 -56.16 -10.48
CA ASP A 491 31.07 -56.97 -11.17
C ASP A 491 30.61 -58.21 -10.39
N SER A 492 30.97 -58.32 -9.12
CA SER A 492 30.65 -59.50 -8.33
C SER A 492 29.30 -59.36 -7.63
N LEU A 493 28.24 -59.92 -8.24
CA LEU A 493 26.86 -59.96 -7.71
C LEU A 493 26.73 -60.65 -6.33
N PHE A 494 27.74 -61.40 -5.91
CA PHE A 494 27.85 -62.08 -4.61
C PHE A 494 29.28 -61.98 -4.03
N GLY A 495 30.00 -60.90 -4.37
CA GLY A 495 31.44 -60.78 -4.14
C GLY A 495 31.90 -60.79 -2.69
N ALA A 496 33.18 -61.09 -2.52
CA ALA A 496 33.87 -60.95 -1.25
C ALA A 496 33.64 -59.55 -0.67
N ALA A 497 33.46 -59.46 0.64
CA ALA A 497 33.32 -58.18 1.33
C ALA A 497 34.51 -57.27 0.96
N PRO A 498 34.27 -55.97 0.72
CA PRO A 498 35.34 -55.02 0.42
C PRO A 498 36.41 -55.07 1.52
N LEU A 499 37.67 -55.03 1.09
CA LEU A 499 38.77 -54.81 2.03
C LEU A 499 38.84 -53.31 2.28
N HIS A 500 38.78 -52.89 3.54
CA HIS A 500 38.77 -51.48 3.93
C HIS A 500 39.62 -51.27 5.17
N GLY A 501 40.28 -50.13 5.26
CA GLY A 501 41.05 -49.77 6.45
C GLY A 501 41.72 -48.42 6.33
N THR A 502 42.21 -47.94 7.47
CA THR A 502 43.13 -46.80 7.54
C THR A 502 44.54 -47.33 7.73
N VAL A 503 45.42 -47.04 6.77
CA VAL A 503 46.78 -47.58 6.69
C VAL A 503 47.79 -46.45 6.81
N ASP A 504 48.78 -46.62 7.69
CA ASP A 504 49.92 -45.71 7.83
C ASP A 504 51.06 -46.21 6.94
N LEU A 505 51.31 -45.49 5.85
CA LEU A 505 52.33 -45.83 4.87
C LEU A 505 53.63 -45.07 5.20
N SER A 506 54.68 -45.84 5.49
CA SER A 506 56.00 -45.30 5.80
C SER A 506 56.82 -45.11 4.54
N GLY A 507 57.55 -43.99 4.47
CA GLY A 507 58.41 -43.69 3.33
C GLY A 507 59.55 -44.69 3.18
N GLY A 508 59.78 -45.17 1.95
CA GLY A 508 60.83 -46.14 1.65
C GLY A 508 60.41 -47.60 1.73
N ASP A 509 59.17 -47.88 2.13
CA ASP A 509 58.63 -49.23 2.28
C ASP A 509 57.84 -49.68 1.03
N LEU A 510 57.99 -50.97 0.70
CA LEU A 510 57.18 -51.68 -0.28
C LEU A 510 56.14 -52.52 0.46
N TYR A 511 54.89 -52.40 0.05
CA TYR A 511 53.74 -53.15 0.54
C TYR A 511 53.18 -53.99 -0.59
N GLU A 512 53.35 -55.31 -0.52
CA GLU A 512 52.77 -56.24 -1.51
C GLU A 512 51.57 -56.96 -0.91
N SER A 513 50.46 -56.97 -1.65
CA SER A 513 49.24 -57.71 -1.31
C SER A 513 48.70 -58.44 -2.53
N CYS A 514 47.91 -59.49 -2.29
CA CYS A 514 47.20 -60.18 -3.35
C CYS A 514 45.70 -60.18 -3.05
N TYR A 515 44.92 -59.72 -4.03
CA TYR A 515 43.48 -59.71 -3.98
C TYR A 515 42.93 -60.97 -4.65
N PHE A 516 42.16 -61.76 -3.91
CA PHE A 516 41.52 -62.98 -4.38
C PHE A 516 40.11 -63.09 -3.78
N VAL A 517 39.26 -63.91 -4.39
CA VAL A 517 37.89 -64.17 -3.91
C VAL A 517 37.70 -65.66 -3.63
N THR A 518 36.97 -65.98 -2.56
CA THR A 518 36.63 -67.36 -2.19
C THR A 518 35.13 -67.64 -2.28
N GLU A 519 34.74 -68.90 -2.52
CA GLU A 519 33.35 -69.37 -2.56
C GLU A 519 32.57 -69.23 -1.24
#